data_AF-A0A8H6PG78-F1
#
_entry.id   AF-A0A8H6PG78-F1
#
_cell.length_a   1.000
_cell.length_b   1.000
_cell.length_c   1.000
_cell.angle_alpha   90.00
_cell.angle_beta   90.00
_cell.angle_gamma   90.00
#
_symmetry.space_group_name_H-M   'P 1'
#
loop_
_entity.id
_entity.type
_entity.pdbx_description
1 polymer ?
#
loop_
_entity_poly.entity_id
_entity_poly.type
_entity_poly.pdbx_seq_one_letter_code
_entity_poly.pdbx_strand_id
1 'polypeptide(L)'
;MCLYGNDISTAQTPPAASLGWVVGKDRRDPATATFNGAATILPQLASPAKTLSQRRVGFTVEKGSPAREGAVVVDLGDASHPQIGVITSGLPSPSLGGTNIAMGYIKNGMHKKGTEVGVLVRNKIRKATVTGMPWVESKFYRPKA
;
A
#
# COMPACT_ATOMS: atom_id res chain seq x y z
N MET A 1 -3.94 2.92 8.67
CA MET A 1 -4.63 4.20 8.43
C MET A 1 -3.69 5.06 7.62
N CYS A 2 -4.19 5.83 6.64
CA CYS A 2 -3.33 6.68 5.81
C CYS A 2 -3.14 8.06 6.47
N LEU A 3 -1.97 8.66 6.28
CA LEU A 3 -1.70 10.06 6.57
C LEU A 3 -1.64 10.86 5.26
N TYR A 4 -2.45 11.92 5.13
CA TYR A 4 -2.38 12.82 3.99
C TYR A 4 -1.04 13.57 3.99
N GLY A 5 -0.43 13.70 2.81
CA GLY A 5 0.92 14.23 2.65
C GLY A 5 2.02 13.17 2.80
N ASN A 6 1.68 11.93 3.22
CA ASN A 6 2.62 10.81 3.28
C ASN A 6 2.10 9.65 2.40
N ASP A 7 1.03 8.99 2.83
CA ASP A 7 0.51 7.78 2.17
C ASP A 7 -0.48 8.10 1.03
N ILE A 8 -1.09 9.29 1.09
CA ILE A 8 -2.04 9.79 0.10
C ILE A 8 -1.83 11.29 -0.11
N SER A 9 -2.02 11.73 -1.34
CA SER A 9 -1.99 13.13 -1.78
C SER A 9 -2.94 13.29 -2.97
N THR A 10 -2.94 14.46 -3.62
CA THR A 10 -3.66 14.65 -4.89
C THR A 10 -3.11 13.78 -6.04
N ALA A 11 -1.92 13.19 -5.89
CA ALA A 11 -1.32 12.34 -6.92
C ALA A 11 -1.86 10.90 -6.95
N GLN A 12 -2.60 10.44 -5.94
CA GLN A 12 -3.09 9.06 -5.87
C GLN A 12 -4.61 9.01 -5.89
N THR A 13 -5.16 8.11 -6.71
CA THR A 13 -6.59 7.83 -6.70
C THR A 13 -6.94 6.90 -5.53
N PRO A 14 -8.20 6.89 -5.06
CA PRO A 14 -8.61 5.96 -4.00
C PRO A 14 -8.34 4.49 -4.34
N PRO A 15 -8.55 3.97 -5.56
CA PRO A 15 -8.18 2.59 -5.91
C PRO A 15 -6.66 2.32 -5.81
N ALA A 16 -5.81 3.25 -6.28
CA ALA A 16 -4.35 3.11 -6.16
C ALA A 16 -3.91 3.09 -4.69
N ALA A 17 -4.56 3.89 -3.84
CA ALA A 17 -4.30 3.93 -2.39
C ALA A 17 -4.88 2.72 -1.62
N SER A 18 -5.45 1.72 -2.30
CA SER A 18 -6.19 0.60 -1.69
C SER A 18 -7.36 1.07 -0.82
N LEU A 19 -7.99 2.19 -1.23
CA LEU A 19 -9.14 2.84 -0.59
C LEU A 19 -10.39 2.78 -1.47
N GLY A 20 -10.45 1.90 -2.48
CA GLY A 20 -11.61 1.80 -3.37
C GLY A 20 -12.95 1.52 -2.65
N TRP A 21 -12.90 1.01 -1.42
CA TRP A 21 -14.08 0.78 -0.57
C TRP A 21 -14.82 2.08 -0.19
N VAL A 22 -14.17 3.26 -0.26
CA VAL A 22 -14.82 4.55 0.04
C VAL A 22 -15.85 4.95 -1.02
N VAL A 23 -15.79 4.36 -2.21
CA VAL A 23 -16.79 4.54 -3.26
C VAL A 23 -17.90 3.51 -3.03
N GLY A 24 -19.05 3.96 -2.53
CA GLY A 24 -20.24 3.13 -2.33
C GLY A 24 -20.65 2.39 -3.60
N LYS A 25 -21.20 1.17 -3.46
CA LYS A 25 -21.55 0.29 -4.59
C LYS A 25 -22.57 0.93 -5.53
N ASP A 26 -23.55 1.62 -4.96
CA ASP A 26 -24.58 2.43 -5.60
C ASP A 26 -24.00 3.52 -6.52
N ARG A 27 -22.79 4.00 -6.24
CA ARG A 27 -22.10 5.02 -7.06
C ARG A 27 -21.18 4.44 -8.13
N ARG A 28 -21.12 3.11 -8.29
CA ARG A 28 -20.16 2.46 -9.19
C ARG A 28 -20.69 2.19 -10.60
N ASP A 29 -21.95 2.52 -10.87
CA ASP A 29 -22.51 2.42 -12.21
C ASP A 29 -22.02 3.57 -13.11
N PRO A 30 -21.27 3.30 -14.18
CA PRO A 30 -20.78 4.32 -15.10
C PRO A 30 -21.88 5.13 -15.79
N ALA A 31 -23.09 4.57 -15.93
CA ALA A 31 -24.20 5.26 -16.59
C ALA A 31 -24.84 6.33 -15.70
N THR A 32 -24.72 6.21 -14.38
CA THR A 32 -25.39 7.07 -13.39
C THR A 32 -24.44 7.81 -12.45
N ALA A 33 -23.13 7.52 -12.51
CA ALA A 33 -22.15 8.15 -11.64
C ALA A 33 -21.97 9.65 -11.91
N THR A 34 -22.19 10.46 -10.87
CA THR A 34 -22.12 11.94 -10.93
C THR A 34 -20.94 12.54 -10.15
N PHE A 35 -20.04 11.72 -9.61
CA PHE A 35 -18.98 12.19 -8.72
C PHE A 35 -17.71 12.62 -9.47
N ASN A 36 -17.01 13.62 -8.93
CA ASN A 36 -15.76 14.11 -9.49
C ASN A 36 -14.71 12.99 -9.56
N GLY A 37 -14.13 12.81 -10.75
CA GLY A 37 -13.14 11.76 -11.01
C GLY A 37 -13.72 10.38 -11.36
N ALA A 38 -15.05 10.24 -11.49
CA ALA A 38 -15.69 8.97 -11.85
C ALA A 38 -15.10 8.33 -13.12
N ALA A 39 -14.86 9.11 -14.16
CA ALA A 39 -14.28 8.64 -15.42
C ALA A 39 -12.91 7.97 -15.26
N THR A 40 -12.14 8.32 -14.22
CA THR A 40 -10.86 7.68 -13.89
C THR A 40 -11.02 6.55 -12.87
N ILE A 41 -11.82 6.77 -11.83
CA ILE A 41 -11.94 5.87 -10.68
C ILE A 41 -12.74 4.61 -11.03
N LEU A 42 -13.80 4.71 -11.82
CA LEU A 42 -14.65 3.55 -12.14
C LEU A 42 -13.91 2.48 -12.96
N PRO A 43 -13.15 2.82 -14.04
CA PRO A 43 -12.30 1.84 -14.71
C PRO A 43 -11.26 1.21 -13.78
N GLN A 44 -10.70 2.00 -12.87
CA GLN A 44 -9.75 1.52 -11.87
C GLN A 44 -10.35 0.52 -10.89
N LEU A 45 -11.60 0.74 -10.46
CA LEU A 45 -12.32 -0.21 -9.61
C LEU A 45 -12.73 -1.48 -10.37
N ALA A 46 -13.16 -1.35 -11.63
CA ALA A 46 -13.66 -2.46 -12.44
C ALA A 46 -12.55 -3.39 -12.93
N SER A 47 -11.36 -2.84 -13.24
CA SER A 47 -10.24 -3.61 -13.79
C SER A 47 -8.90 -3.14 -13.23
N PRO A 48 -8.68 -3.23 -11.90
CA PRO A 48 -7.51 -2.65 -11.23
C PRO A 48 -6.20 -3.29 -11.70
N ALA A 49 -6.23 -4.54 -12.19
CA ALA A 49 -5.06 -5.22 -12.73
C ALA A 49 -4.58 -4.61 -14.07
N LYS A 50 -5.48 -4.00 -14.85
CA LYS A 50 -5.18 -3.41 -16.16
C LYS A 50 -4.92 -1.90 -16.09
N THR A 51 -5.44 -1.24 -15.07
CA THR A 51 -5.55 0.22 -15.00
C THR A 51 -4.64 0.86 -13.95
N LEU A 52 -4.25 0.12 -12.91
CA LEU A 52 -3.35 0.63 -11.89
C LEU A 52 -1.90 0.26 -12.25
N SER A 53 -1.02 1.25 -12.25
CA SER A 53 0.43 1.04 -12.38
C SER A 53 1.08 0.63 -11.05
N GLN A 54 0.52 1.07 -9.93
CA GLN A 54 1.01 0.82 -8.58
C GLN A 54 -0.15 0.76 -7.58
N ARG A 55 0.10 0.13 -6.44
CA ARG A 55 -0.88 0.00 -5.35
C ARG A 55 -0.22 0.18 -3.99
N ARG A 56 -0.94 0.79 -3.06
CA ARG A 56 -0.52 0.91 -1.67
C ARG A 56 -0.68 -0.42 -0.95
N VAL A 57 0.39 -0.88 -0.31
CA VAL A 57 0.43 -2.10 0.49
C VAL A 57 1.12 -1.85 1.84
N GLY A 58 1.03 -2.84 2.74
CA GLY A 58 1.88 -2.90 3.92
C GLY A 58 3.13 -3.71 3.63
N PHE A 59 4.20 -3.43 4.36
CA PHE A 59 5.45 -4.19 4.37
C PHE A 59 5.80 -4.54 5.82
N THR A 60 6.27 -5.77 6.01
CA THR A 60 7.00 -6.17 7.21
C THR A 60 8.46 -6.30 6.81
N VAL A 61 9.34 -5.52 7.42
CA VAL A 61 10.77 -5.45 7.07
C VAL A 61 11.56 -6.22 8.13
N GLU A 62 12.64 -6.90 7.72
CA GLU A 62 13.53 -7.59 8.64
C GLU A 62 14.06 -6.66 9.76
N LYS A 63 14.55 -7.26 10.84
CA LYS A 63 15.08 -6.53 11.99
C LYS A 63 16.27 -5.63 11.58
N GLY A 64 16.39 -4.49 12.26
CA GLY A 64 17.43 -3.51 12.03
C GLY A 64 16.85 -2.10 11.98
N SER A 65 17.57 -1.18 11.32
CA SER A 65 17.06 0.18 11.10
C SER A 65 15.74 0.14 10.32
N PRO A 66 14.68 0.83 10.78
CA PRO A 66 13.40 0.84 10.10
C PRO A 66 13.52 1.55 8.75
N ALA A 67 12.78 1.07 7.76
CA ALA A 67 12.57 1.82 6.52
C ALA A 67 11.76 3.08 6.83
N ARG A 68 12.23 4.23 6.35
CA ARG A 68 11.56 5.53 6.49
C ARG A 68 10.96 5.96 5.16
N GLU A 69 10.20 7.05 5.20
CA GLU A 69 9.71 7.71 3.99
C GLU A 69 10.83 7.88 2.95
N GLY A 70 10.51 7.58 1.69
CA GLY A 70 11.44 7.65 0.56
C GLY A 70 12.34 6.42 0.40
N ALA A 71 12.34 5.45 1.33
CA ALA A 71 13.10 4.22 1.14
C ALA A 71 12.62 3.45 -0.10
N VAL A 72 13.55 3.07 -0.96
CA VAL A 72 13.26 2.42 -2.25
C VAL A 72 12.95 0.94 -2.04
N VAL A 73 11.88 0.46 -2.67
CA VAL A 73 11.53 -0.97 -2.71
C VAL A 73 12.07 -1.55 -4.02
N VAL A 74 12.81 -2.65 -3.92
CA VAL A 74 13.48 -3.32 -5.06
C VAL A 74 13.00 -4.76 -5.22
N ASP A 75 13.06 -5.26 -6.45
CA ASP A 75 12.76 -6.67 -6.73
C ASP A 75 13.93 -7.58 -6.32
N LEU A 76 13.65 -8.64 -5.56
CA LEU A 76 14.66 -9.65 -5.21
C LEU A 76 14.72 -10.80 -6.21
N GLY A 77 13.71 -10.95 -7.07
CA GLY A 77 13.69 -11.97 -8.13
C GLY A 77 14.58 -11.62 -9.33
N ASP A 78 15.06 -10.38 -9.41
CA ASP A 78 15.92 -9.88 -10.47
C ASP A 78 17.29 -9.47 -9.89
N ALA A 79 18.37 -9.95 -10.52
CA ALA A 79 19.74 -9.70 -10.09
C ALA A 79 20.16 -8.22 -10.15
N SER A 80 19.49 -7.41 -10.98
CA SER A 80 19.72 -5.97 -11.08
C SER A 80 19.03 -5.17 -9.96
N HIS A 81 18.20 -5.81 -9.14
CA HIS A 81 17.40 -5.19 -8.08
C HIS A 81 16.69 -3.91 -8.53
N PRO A 82 15.88 -3.98 -9.60
CA PRO A 82 15.19 -2.83 -10.14
C PRO A 82 14.22 -2.26 -9.09
N GLN A 83 14.08 -0.93 -9.09
CA GLN A 83 13.09 -0.27 -8.26
C GLN A 83 11.68 -0.68 -8.70
N ILE A 84 10.89 -1.16 -7.75
CA ILE A 84 9.49 -1.54 -7.95
C ILE A 84 8.54 -0.79 -7.01
N GLY A 85 9.04 0.11 -6.16
CA GLY A 85 8.18 0.86 -5.26
C GLY A 85 8.94 1.83 -4.37
N VAL A 86 8.20 2.42 -3.44
CA VAL A 86 8.73 3.37 -2.46
C VAL A 86 7.92 3.30 -1.17
N ILE A 87 8.61 3.38 -0.04
CA ILE A 87 8.02 3.49 1.30
C ILE A 87 7.51 4.92 1.51
N THR A 88 6.27 5.04 1.98
CA THR A 88 5.64 6.31 2.34
C THR A 88 5.72 6.57 3.84
N SER A 89 5.53 5.53 4.66
CA SER A 89 5.57 5.63 6.12
C SER A 89 6.23 4.39 6.72
N GLY A 90 7.02 4.53 7.78
CA GLY A 90 7.61 3.35 8.44
C GLY A 90 8.23 3.59 9.81
N LEU A 91 8.07 2.60 10.70
CA LEU A 91 8.50 2.62 12.10
C LEU A 91 8.49 1.21 12.74
N PRO A 92 9.26 0.99 13.82
CA PRO A 92 9.13 -0.22 14.64
C PRO A 92 7.82 -0.17 15.44
N SER A 93 7.02 -1.24 15.39
CA SER A 93 5.75 -1.35 16.10
C SER A 93 5.95 -1.94 17.51
N PRO A 94 5.71 -1.19 18.60
CA PRO A 94 5.82 -1.73 19.96
C PRO A 94 4.80 -2.85 20.22
N SER A 95 3.59 -2.73 19.67
CA SER A 95 2.52 -3.75 19.81
C SER A 95 2.84 -5.08 19.12
N LEU A 96 3.84 -5.09 18.23
CA LEU A 96 4.33 -6.28 17.52
C LEU A 96 5.75 -6.64 17.95
N GLY A 97 6.13 -6.33 19.19
CA GLY A 97 7.44 -6.68 19.74
C GLY A 97 8.62 -6.01 19.04
N GLY A 98 8.42 -4.79 18.51
CA GLY A 98 9.44 -4.04 17.78
C GLY A 98 9.58 -4.44 16.30
N THR A 99 8.64 -5.20 15.75
CA THR A 99 8.63 -5.53 14.32
C THR A 99 8.57 -4.26 13.47
N ASN A 100 9.47 -4.15 12.48
CA ASN A 100 9.49 -3.03 11.55
C ASN A 100 8.33 -3.14 10.56
N ILE A 101 7.39 -2.21 10.64
CA ILE A 101 6.26 -2.10 9.72
C ILE A 101 6.37 -0.85 8.86
N ALA A 102 5.93 -0.94 7.62
CA ALA A 102 5.90 0.19 6.71
C ALA A 102 4.71 0.13 5.77
N MET A 103 4.31 1.27 5.24
CA MET A 103 3.39 1.41 4.12
C MET A 103 4.15 1.99 2.93
N GLY A 104 3.68 1.68 1.73
CA GLY A 104 4.25 2.23 0.53
C GLY A 104 3.50 1.79 -0.72
N TYR A 105 3.91 2.32 -1.85
CA TYR A 105 3.38 1.93 -3.16
C TYR A 105 4.32 0.96 -3.83
N ILE A 106 3.76 -0.10 -4.40
CA ILE A 106 4.49 -1.11 -5.16
C ILE A 106 3.85 -1.30 -6.52
N LYS A 107 4.68 -1.61 -7.51
CA LYS A 107 4.31 -1.90 -8.90
C LYS A 107 3.17 -2.93 -8.93
N ASN A 108 2.19 -2.67 -9.78
CA ASN A 108 1.10 -3.60 -10.01
C ASN A 108 1.66 -4.95 -10.51
N GLY A 109 1.09 -6.07 -10.04
CA GLY A 109 1.68 -7.40 -10.16
C GLY A 109 2.51 -7.85 -8.94
N MET A 110 3.17 -6.92 -8.23
CA MET A 110 4.03 -7.23 -7.06
C MET A 110 3.34 -6.97 -5.71
N HIS A 111 2.05 -6.66 -5.71
CA HIS A 111 1.28 -6.26 -4.52
C HIS A 111 0.62 -7.43 -3.78
N LYS A 112 0.88 -8.68 -4.19
CA LYS A 112 0.26 -9.85 -3.56
C LYS A 112 0.82 -10.06 -2.15
N LYS A 113 -0.05 -10.39 -1.19
CA LYS A 113 0.38 -10.73 0.17
C LYS A 113 1.35 -11.92 0.12
N GLY A 114 2.45 -11.81 0.85
CA GLY A 114 3.51 -12.83 0.89
C GLY A 114 4.61 -12.64 -0.15
N THR A 115 4.48 -11.70 -1.10
CA THR A 115 5.57 -11.38 -2.03
C THR A 115 6.79 -10.88 -1.25
N GLU A 116 7.94 -11.51 -1.47
CA GLU A 116 9.23 -11.06 -0.94
C GLU A 116 9.83 -9.97 -1.82
N VAL A 117 10.34 -8.91 -1.18
CA VAL A 117 10.97 -7.76 -1.82
C VAL A 117 12.15 -7.27 -0.99
N GLY A 118 12.97 -6.41 -1.57
CA GLY A 118 14.03 -5.71 -0.86
C GLY A 118 13.62 -4.29 -0.54
N VAL A 119 14.11 -3.73 0.56
CA VAL A 119 14.00 -2.30 0.88
C VAL A 119 15.38 -1.75 1.14
N LEU A 120 15.76 -0.69 0.42
CA LEU A 120 17.02 -0.01 0.60
C LEU A 120 16.98 0.87 1.85
N VAL A 121 17.70 0.45 2.89
CA VAL A 121 17.83 1.18 4.15
C VAL A 121 19.31 1.43 4.42
N ARG A 122 19.73 2.70 4.42
CA ARG A 122 21.13 3.11 4.64
C ARG A 122 22.11 2.33 3.74
N ASN A 123 21.81 2.29 2.44
CA ASN A 123 22.59 1.58 1.40
C ASN A 123 22.70 0.06 1.58
N LYS A 124 21.86 -0.55 2.42
CA LYS A 124 21.75 -2.00 2.57
C LYS A 124 20.37 -2.46 2.15
N ILE A 125 20.31 -3.51 1.33
CA ILE A 125 19.05 -4.18 1.01
C ILE A 125 18.63 -5.00 2.23
N ARG A 126 17.45 -4.70 2.74
CA ARG A 126 16.78 -5.42 3.83
C ARG A 126 15.63 -6.23 3.24
N LYS A 127 15.52 -7.51 3.57
CA LYS A 127 14.36 -8.30 3.11
C LYS A 127 13.08 -7.75 3.74
N ALA A 128 12.02 -7.74 2.95
CA ALA A 128 10.70 -7.36 3.39
C ALA A 128 9.64 -8.22 2.71
N THR A 129 8.49 -8.32 3.35
CA THR A 129 7.35 -9.09 2.84
C THR A 129 6.14 -8.18 2.70
N VAL A 130 5.50 -8.21 1.53
CA VAL A 130 4.22 -7.54 1.31
C VAL A 130 3.17 -8.16 2.25
N THR A 131 2.59 -7.33 3.11
CA THR A 131 1.72 -7.74 4.22
C THR A 131 0.37 -7.02 4.12
N GLY A 132 -0.70 -7.71 4.55
CA GLY A 132 -2.03 -7.12 4.66
C GLY A 132 -2.10 -6.09 5.79
N MET A 133 -2.95 -5.07 5.63
CA MET A 133 -3.22 -4.07 6.65
C MET A 133 -4.66 -4.17 7.17
N PRO A 134 -4.92 -3.88 8.46
CA PRO A 134 -3.95 -3.46 9.48
C PRO A 134 -3.15 -4.64 10.07
N TRP A 135 -1.97 -4.36 10.65
CA TRP A 135 -1.18 -5.37 11.36
C TRP A 135 -1.73 -5.73 12.74
N VAL A 136 -2.45 -4.79 13.36
CA VAL A 136 -3.09 -4.96 14.66
C VAL A 136 -4.59 -4.82 14.45
N GLU A 137 -5.35 -5.76 15.00
CA GLU A 137 -6.80 -5.74 14.89
C GLU A 137 -7.39 -4.47 15.53
N SER A 138 -8.34 -3.85 14.83
CA SER A 138 -9.04 -2.66 15.34
C SER A 138 -10.15 -3.07 16.30
N LYS A 139 -10.15 -2.50 17.51
CA LYS A 139 -11.14 -2.76 18.56
C LYS A 139 -12.24 -1.70 18.57
N PHE A 140 -12.81 -1.38 17.41
CA PHE A 140 -13.91 -0.42 17.33
C PHE A 140 -15.13 -0.95 18.09
N TYR A 141 -15.84 -0.05 18.76
CA TYR A 141 -17.09 -0.40 19.43
C TYR A 141 -18.09 -0.98 18.42
N ARG A 142 -18.74 -2.07 18.79
CA ARG A 142 -19.86 -2.66 18.07
C ARG A 142 -21.04 -2.75 19.04
N PRO A 143 -22.21 -2.15 18.72
CA PRO A 143 -23.39 -2.34 19.55
C PRO A 143 -23.75 -3.82 19.58
N LYS A 144 -24.29 -4.29 20.71
CA LYS A 144 -24.89 -5.62 20.77
C LYS A 144 -26.10 -5.63 19.83
N ALA A 145 -26.21 -6.72 19.06
CA ALA A 145 -27.34 -6.96 18.17
C ALA A 145 -28.66 -7.06 18.95
#